data_AF-A0A8H4BEM7-F1
#
_entry.id   AF-A0A8H4BEM7-F1
#
_cell.length_a   1.000
_cell.length_b   1.000
_cell.length_c   1.000
_cell.angle_alpha   90.00
_cell.angle_beta   90.00
_cell.angle_gamma   90.00
#
_symmetry.space_group_name_H-M   'P 1'
#
loop_
_entity.id
_entity.type
_entity.pdbx_description
1 polymer ?
#
loop_
_entity_poly.entity_id
_entity_poly.type
_entity_poly.pdbx_seq_one_letter_code
_entity_poly.pdbx_strand_id
1 'polypeptide(L)'
;MGKGFTLQNTEGKDLADMFHDAFKRKNLNVKVTAILNDTVGTLVAHGYTNPACRIGLIFATGINAAYPEKVPLITKLDESIRSKYPENTEMLINTEIDIFGTEAYLPLTKYDLELDNSHNQPKFQLYEKMLSGAYMGELTRLIAMDFIKAGVLFEGHVPEGFGEAWAFPTMYMSTLENDDKVDHKASLELLSNFNCVNTPTLNDIAILTRICRIVSTRSASLAAVSIISLIDQQKLLEADRDDIVVGINGSTYEFYPHMNLRVRRALDEWYGKETSSKITLEVASEGGSVGGALIAMLCK
;
A
#
# COMPACT_ATOMS: atom_id res chain seq x y z
N MET A 1 8.57 -0.57 15.84
CA MET A 1 7.17 -0.42 15.42
C MET A 1 7.16 0.40 14.14
N GLY A 2 6.32 0.04 13.15
CA GLY A 2 6.19 0.80 11.91
C GLY A 2 5.52 2.17 12.12
N LYS A 3 5.54 3.00 11.07
CA LYS A 3 4.77 4.26 10.97
C LYS A 3 5.11 5.35 12.02
N GLY A 4 6.33 5.36 12.57
CA GLY A 4 6.85 6.49 13.36
C GLY A 4 6.41 6.59 14.83
N PHE A 5 5.69 5.60 15.36
CA PHE A 5 5.29 5.59 16.77
C PHE A 5 6.43 5.16 17.68
N THR A 6 6.67 5.95 18.73
CA THR A 6 7.55 5.59 19.85
C THR A 6 6.71 5.41 21.10
N LEU A 7 6.40 4.16 21.46
CA LEU A 7 5.79 3.83 22.75
C LEU A 7 6.86 3.26 23.65
N GLN A 8 7.01 3.84 24.85
CA GLN A 8 7.91 3.31 25.86
C GLN A 8 7.19 2.26 26.71
N ASN A 9 7.91 1.25 27.17
CA ASN A 9 7.42 0.22 28.09
C ASN A 9 6.25 -0.63 27.56
N THR A 10 6.14 -0.82 26.25
CA THR A 10 5.12 -1.69 25.61
C THR A 10 5.71 -2.99 25.06
N GLU A 11 7.01 -3.03 24.77
CA GLU A 11 7.66 -4.21 24.20
C GLU A 11 7.60 -5.41 25.16
N GLY A 12 7.25 -6.58 24.61
CA GLY A 12 7.08 -7.82 25.39
C GLY A 12 5.81 -7.89 26.23
N LYS A 13 4.93 -6.89 26.20
CA LYS A 13 3.65 -6.90 26.93
C LYS A 13 2.49 -7.30 26.03
N ASP A 14 1.52 -7.98 26.63
CA ASP A 14 0.25 -8.26 25.97
C ASP A 14 -0.59 -6.97 25.88
N LEU A 15 -0.96 -6.59 24.67
CA LEU A 15 -1.74 -5.38 24.43
C LEU A 15 -3.15 -5.46 25.04
N ALA A 16 -3.78 -6.64 25.08
CA ALA A 16 -5.11 -6.82 25.66
C ALA A 16 -5.10 -6.51 27.16
N ASP A 17 -4.09 -7.02 27.88
CA ASP A 17 -3.89 -6.73 29.30
C ASP A 17 -3.68 -5.23 29.54
N MET A 18 -2.86 -4.59 28.71
CA MET A 18 -2.63 -3.14 28.80
C MET A 18 -3.91 -2.32 28.62
N PHE A 19 -4.79 -2.74 27.69
CA PHE A 19 -6.11 -2.13 27.51
C PHE A 19 -7.05 -2.41 28.69
N HIS A 20 -7.12 -3.65 29.18
CA HIS A 20 -7.96 -3.99 30.34
C HIS A 20 -7.56 -3.20 31.59
N ASP A 21 -6.26 -3.03 31.84
CA ASP A 21 -5.74 -2.18 32.91
C ASP A 21 -6.19 -0.72 32.74
N ALA A 22 -6.17 -0.20 31.52
CA ALA A 22 -6.65 1.15 31.23
C ALA A 22 -8.16 1.30 31.44
N PHE A 23 -8.95 0.32 30.99
CA PHE A 23 -10.40 0.29 31.20
C PHE A 23 -10.76 0.22 32.69
N LYS A 24 -10.04 -0.60 33.46
CA LYS A 24 -10.22 -0.70 34.92
C LYS A 24 -9.95 0.63 35.62
N ARG A 25 -8.86 1.34 35.26
CA ARG A 25 -8.57 2.69 35.81
C ARG A 25 -9.67 3.72 35.52
N LYS A 26 -10.44 3.52 34.44
CA LYS A 26 -11.54 4.41 34.01
C LYS A 26 -12.92 3.88 34.41
N ASN A 27 -13.00 2.76 35.12
CA ASN A 27 -14.24 2.08 35.48
C ASN A 27 -15.13 1.78 34.25
N LEU A 28 -14.51 1.37 33.13
CA LEU A 28 -15.19 0.99 31.89
C LEU A 28 -15.36 -0.53 31.83
N ASN A 29 -16.59 -0.99 31.60
CA ASN A 29 -16.91 -2.40 31.41
C ASN A 29 -16.72 -2.81 29.94
N VAL A 30 -15.46 -2.89 29.50
CA VAL A 30 -15.09 -3.26 28.13
C VAL A 30 -14.12 -4.44 28.16
N LYS A 31 -14.44 -5.49 27.40
CA LYS A 31 -13.56 -6.66 27.21
C LYS A 31 -12.96 -6.60 25.81
N VAL A 32 -11.64 -6.53 25.71
CA VAL A 32 -10.93 -6.84 24.44
C VAL A 32 -11.03 -8.33 24.17
N THR A 33 -11.75 -8.73 23.12
CA THR A 33 -11.90 -10.13 22.69
C THR A 33 -11.02 -10.49 21.50
N ALA A 34 -10.60 -9.51 20.72
CA ALA A 34 -9.74 -9.70 19.56
C ALA A 34 -8.80 -8.50 19.39
N ILE A 35 -7.60 -8.78 18.89
CA ILE A 35 -6.66 -7.80 18.35
C ILE A 35 -6.33 -8.27 16.95
N LEU A 36 -6.44 -7.36 15.98
CA LEU A 36 -6.30 -7.68 14.57
C LEU A 36 -5.51 -6.60 13.84
N ASN A 37 -4.93 -7.00 12.71
CA ASN A 37 -4.40 -6.07 11.71
C ASN A 37 -5.55 -5.54 10.82
N ASP A 38 -5.45 -4.29 10.38
CA ASP A 38 -6.43 -3.59 9.54
C ASP A 38 -6.69 -4.30 8.20
N THR A 39 -5.69 -4.97 7.65
CA THR A 39 -5.80 -5.76 6.42
C THR A 39 -6.65 -7.02 6.62
N VAL A 40 -6.51 -7.69 7.77
CA VAL A 40 -7.37 -8.82 8.14
C VAL A 40 -8.80 -8.34 8.37
N GLY A 41 -8.97 -7.17 9.01
CA GLY A 41 -10.27 -6.52 9.15
C GLY A 41 -10.91 -6.28 7.78
N THR A 42 -10.16 -5.70 6.84
CA THR A 42 -10.59 -5.45 5.47
C THR A 42 -11.04 -6.72 4.76
N LEU A 43 -10.26 -7.80 4.85
CA LEU A 43 -10.62 -9.10 4.29
C LEU A 43 -11.93 -9.63 4.89
N VAL A 44 -12.09 -9.60 6.22
CA VAL A 44 -13.29 -10.13 6.88
C VAL A 44 -14.53 -9.30 6.61
N ALA A 45 -14.42 -7.97 6.68
CA ALA A 45 -15.53 -7.07 6.40
C ALA A 45 -16.07 -7.28 4.98
N HIS A 46 -15.16 -7.35 4.00
CA HIS A 46 -15.54 -7.52 2.61
C HIS A 46 -15.97 -8.95 2.30
N GLY A 47 -15.36 -9.95 2.94
CA GLY A 47 -15.79 -11.35 2.86
C GLY A 47 -17.18 -11.61 3.43
N TYR A 48 -17.62 -10.80 4.39
CA TYR A 48 -18.97 -10.87 4.95
C TYR A 48 -20.05 -10.42 3.95
N THR A 49 -19.76 -9.40 3.14
CA THR A 49 -20.69 -8.89 2.12
C THR A 49 -20.54 -9.60 0.77
N ASN A 50 -19.33 -10.05 0.44
CA ASN A 50 -18.98 -10.74 -0.79
C ASN A 50 -18.14 -12.01 -0.48
N PRO A 51 -18.76 -13.21 -0.44
CA PRO A 51 -18.07 -14.47 -0.14
C PRO A 51 -16.99 -14.88 -1.15
N ALA A 52 -16.92 -14.25 -2.33
CA ALA A 52 -15.84 -14.45 -3.29
C ALA A 52 -14.55 -13.68 -2.91
N CYS A 53 -14.58 -12.85 -1.85
CA CYS A 53 -13.41 -12.13 -1.37
C CYS A 53 -12.35 -13.10 -0.83
N ARG A 54 -11.16 -13.06 -1.43
CA ARG A 54 -10.03 -13.94 -1.07
C ARG A 54 -8.80 -13.17 -0.62
N ILE A 55 -8.75 -11.86 -0.86
CA ILE A 55 -7.61 -11.02 -0.53
C ILE A 55 -8.13 -9.70 0.04
N GLY A 56 -7.63 -9.33 1.22
CA GLY A 56 -7.70 -7.97 1.73
C GLY A 56 -6.39 -7.27 1.40
N LEU A 57 -6.46 -6.07 0.82
CA LEU A 57 -5.29 -5.26 0.49
C LEU A 57 -5.46 -3.86 1.11
N ILE A 58 -4.47 -3.42 1.88
CA ILE A 58 -4.33 -2.02 2.24
C ILE A 58 -3.38 -1.38 1.24
N PHE A 59 -3.82 -0.33 0.54
CA PHE A 59 -2.96 0.44 -0.38
C PHE A 59 -3.19 1.95 -0.19
N ALA A 60 -2.45 2.51 0.77
CA ALA A 60 -2.59 3.89 1.26
C ALA A 60 -1.20 4.49 1.52
N THR A 61 -1.01 5.18 2.66
CA THR A 61 0.29 5.56 3.20
C THR A 61 1.26 4.38 3.28
N GLY A 62 0.75 3.18 3.56
CA GLY A 62 1.51 1.94 3.51
C GLY A 62 0.90 0.93 2.54
N ILE A 63 1.51 -0.25 2.45
CA ILE A 63 0.92 -1.40 1.76
C ILE A 63 0.94 -2.64 2.65
N ASN A 64 -0.16 -3.37 2.72
CA ASN A 64 -0.18 -4.68 3.35
C ASN A 64 -1.26 -5.57 2.72
N ALA A 65 -1.14 -6.88 2.85
CA ALA A 65 -2.10 -7.85 2.32
C ALA A 65 -2.44 -8.93 3.35
N ALA A 66 -3.67 -9.44 3.27
CA ALA A 66 -4.12 -10.58 4.05
C ALA A 66 -4.92 -11.55 3.19
N TYR A 67 -4.82 -12.84 3.48
CA TYR A 67 -5.51 -13.90 2.74
C TYR A 67 -5.75 -15.13 3.62
N PRO A 68 -6.72 -16.01 3.29
CA PRO A 68 -6.90 -17.31 3.93
C PRO A 68 -5.88 -18.34 3.40
N GLU A 69 -5.08 -18.91 4.30
CA GLU A 69 -4.14 -20.01 4.00
C GLU A 69 -4.61 -21.31 4.66
N LYS A 70 -4.39 -22.45 4.01
CA LYS A 70 -4.69 -23.75 4.58
C LYS A 70 -3.75 -24.04 5.75
N VAL A 71 -4.31 -24.39 6.92
CA VAL A 71 -3.53 -24.66 8.14
C VAL A 71 -2.38 -25.67 7.92
N PRO A 72 -2.56 -26.77 7.17
CA PRO A 72 -1.45 -27.70 6.89
C PRO A 72 -0.23 -27.07 6.22
N LEU A 73 -0.41 -25.99 5.43
CA LEU A 73 0.66 -25.30 4.69
C LEU A 73 1.44 -24.29 5.55
N ILE A 74 0.95 -23.96 6.75
CA ILE A 74 1.60 -22.99 7.65
C ILE A 74 2.70 -23.69 8.45
N THR A 75 3.82 -24.01 7.81
CA THR A 75 4.90 -24.85 8.38
C THR A 75 5.56 -24.28 9.65
N LYS A 76 5.43 -22.97 9.90
CA LYS A 76 5.88 -22.35 11.17
C LYS A 76 5.02 -22.73 12.38
N LEU A 77 3.80 -23.22 12.18
CA LEU A 77 2.98 -23.76 13.25
C LEU A 77 3.40 -25.21 13.51
N ASP A 78 3.65 -25.53 14.78
CA ASP A 78 3.97 -26.89 15.20
C ASP A 78 2.95 -27.90 14.66
N GLU A 79 3.44 -29.07 14.27
CA GLU A 79 2.59 -30.15 13.75
C GLU A 79 1.48 -30.52 14.75
N SER A 80 1.78 -30.52 16.05
CA SER A 80 0.81 -30.78 17.12
C SER A 80 -0.35 -29.77 17.19
N ILE A 81 -0.16 -28.58 16.62
CA ILE A 81 -1.21 -27.56 16.47
C ILE A 81 -1.94 -27.79 15.15
N ARG A 82 -1.20 -27.92 14.04
CA ARG A 82 -1.77 -28.10 12.70
C ARG A 82 -2.68 -29.33 12.62
N SER A 83 -2.29 -30.44 13.24
CA SER A 83 -3.04 -31.70 13.23
C SER A 83 -4.38 -31.65 13.99
N LYS A 84 -4.63 -30.58 14.77
CA LYS A 84 -5.93 -30.36 15.44
C LYS A 84 -6.99 -29.81 14.50
N TYR A 85 -6.59 -29.30 13.35
CA TYR A 85 -7.49 -28.71 12.36
C TYR A 85 -7.72 -29.69 11.20
N PRO A 86 -8.97 -29.81 10.70
CA PRO A 86 -9.24 -30.49 9.44
C PRO A 86 -8.35 -29.97 8.28
N GLU A 87 -8.06 -30.82 7.29
CA GLU A 87 -7.14 -30.48 6.19
C GLU A 87 -7.54 -29.24 5.38
N ASN A 88 -8.85 -28.97 5.29
CA ASN A 88 -9.40 -27.83 4.56
C ASN A 88 -9.67 -26.60 5.44
N THR A 89 -9.26 -26.61 6.72
CA THR A 89 -9.38 -25.41 7.54
C THR A 89 -8.43 -24.34 7.03
N GLU A 90 -9.00 -23.18 6.74
CA GLU A 90 -8.25 -21.96 6.41
C GLU A 90 -8.04 -21.11 7.66
N MET A 91 -6.88 -20.48 7.75
CA MET A 91 -6.50 -19.49 8.76
C MET A 91 -6.14 -18.20 8.03
N LEU A 92 -6.67 -17.08 8.52
CA LEU A 92 -6.35 -15.77 7.95
C LEU A 92 -4.89 -15.40 8.29
N ILE A 93 -4.10 -15.10 7.27
CA ILE A 93 -2.72 -14.66 7.38
C ILE A 93 -2.65 -13.17 7.08
N ASN A 94 -2.17 -12.40 8.05
CA ASN A 94 -1.58 -11.09 7.79
C ASN A 94 -0.17 -11.30 7.26
N THR A 95 0.12 -10.80 6.06
CA THR A 95 1.40 -11.08 5.39
C THR A 95 2.52 -10.14 5.83
N GLU A 96 2.20 -8.91 6.22
CA GLU A 96 3.18 -7.82 6.35
C GLU A 96 4.11 -7.77 5.11
N ILE A 97 3.48 -7.78 3.93
CA ILE A 97 4.18 -7.78 2.63
C ILE A 97 5.00 -6.50 2.39
N ASP A 98 4.73 -5.43 3.12
CA ASP A 98 5.58 -4.23 3.19
C ASP A 98 7.04 -4.54 3.51
N ILE A 99 7.30 -5.55 4.35
CA ILE A 99 8.64 -5.96 4.79
C ILE A 99 9.34 -6.83 3.73
N PHE A 100 8.61 -7.29 2.70
CA PHE A 100 9.17 -8.15 1.66
C PHE A 100 10.38 -7.51 0.99
N GLY A 101 11.31 -8.37 0.58
CA GLY A 101 12.36 -7.98 -0.33
C GLY A 101 13.68 -7.63 0.32
N THR A 102 14.72 -7.72 -0.49
CA THR A 102 16.05 -7.19 -0.20
C THR A 102 16.62 -6.57 -1.47
N GLU A 103 17.71 -5.83 -1.35
CA GLU A 103 18.48 -5.33 -2.50
C GLU A 103 18.94 -6.45 -3.46
N ALA A 104 18.96 -7.72 -3.04
CA ALA A 104 19.40 -8.83 -3.87
C ALA A 104 18.45 -9.17 -5.03
N TYR A 105 17.17 -8.81 -4.93
CA TYR A 105 16.17 -9.21 -5.93
C TYR A 105 15.03 -8.21 -6.15
N LEU A 106 14.87 -7.20 -5.28
CA LEU A 106 14.01 -6.08 -5.63
C LEU A 106 14.69 -5.22 -6.70
N PRO A 107 13.99 -4.76 -7.74
CA PRO A 107 14.55 -3.92 -8.80
C PRO A 107 14.69 -2.46 -8.31
N LEU A 108 15.47 -2.25 -7.25
CA LEU A 108 15.72 -0.95 -6.65
C LEU A 108 16.53 -0.08 -7.60
N THR A 109 16.04 1.13 -7.86
CA THR A 109 16.77 2.16 -8.57
C THR A 109 17.68 2.93 -7.61
N LYS A 110 18.57 3.76 -8.16
CA LYS A 110 19.37 4.69 -7.33
C LYS A 110 18.51 5.62 -6.47
N TYR A 111 17.29 5.95 -6.91
CA TYR A 111 16.36 6.82 -6.17
C TYR A 111 15.71 6.08 -5.00
N ASP A 112 15.40 4.78 -5.17
CA ASP A 112 14.89 3.95 -4.09
C ASP A 112 15.96 3.77 -3.01
N LEU A 113 17.21 3.56 -3.41
CA LEU A 113 18.35 3.46 -2.50
C LEU A 113 18.65 4.78 -1.78
N GLU A 114 18.57 5.92 -2.49
CA GLU A 114 18.75 7.24 -1.88
C GLU A 114 17.67 7.53 -0.83
N LEU A 115 16.40 7.29 -1.18
CA LEU A 115 15.29 7.40 -0.23
C LEU A 115 15.49 6.50 0.98
N ASP A 116 15.78 5.20 0.77
CA ASP A 116 15.95 4.23 1.84
C ASP A 116 17.10 4.58 2.80
N ASN A 117 18.26 4.98 2.26
CA ASN A 117 19.43 5.36 3.06
C ASN A 117 19.18 6.62 3.89
N SER A 118 18.30 7.52 3.44
CA SER A 118 17.92 8.73 4.18
C SER A 118 16.81 8.50 5.22
N HIS A 119 16.16 7.33 5.20
CA HIS A 119 15.08 6.99 6.11
C HIS A 119 15.60 6.72 7.53
N ASN A 120 14.76 6.88 8.56
CA ASN A 120 15.13 6.57 9.94
C ASN A 120 15.35 5.07 10.22
N GLN A 121 14.96 4.22 9.26
CA GLN A 121 15.11 2.77 9.30
C GLN A 121 15.51 2.27 7.89
N PRO A 122 16.78 2.41 7.49
CA PRO A 122 17.27 1.89 6.22
C PRO A 122 17.11 0.37 6.12
N LYS A 123 16.90 -0.14 4.92
CA LYS A 123 16.69 -1.57 4.56
C LYS A 123 15.44 -2.21 5.17
N PHE A 124 14.67 -1.48 5.97
CA PHE A 124 13.39 -1.94 6.50
C PHE A 124 12.25 -1.48 5.58
N GLN A 125 11.28 -2.37 5.33
CA GLN A 125 10.10 -2.09 4.47
C GLN A 125 10.47 -1.61 3.05
N LEU A 126 11.47 -2.25 2.43
CA LEU A 126 11.94 -1.87 1.09
C LEU A 126 10.82 -1.97 0.05
N TYR A 127 9.97 -3.00 0.13
CA TYR A 127 8.83 -3.11 -0.77
C TYR A 127 7.91 -1.91 -0.62
N GLU A 128 7.46 -1.59 0.60
CA GLU A 128 6.58 -0.43 0.83
C GLU A 128 7.17 0.88 0.28
N LYS A 129 8.47 1.13 0.51
CA LYS A 129 9.19 2.30 0.02
C LYS A 129 9.15 2.48 -1.50
N MET A 130 8.99 1.40 -2.25
CA MET A 130 8.92 1.48 -3.72
C MET A 130 7.56 1.91 -4.26
N LEU A 131 6.46 1.77 -3.51
CA LEU A 131 5.12 1.96 -4.06
C LEU A 131 4.11 2.69 -3.19
N SER A 132 4.26 2.76 -1.88
CA SER A 132 3.19 3.29 -1.04
C SER A 132 3.04 4.80 -1.21
N GLY A 133 1.86 5.30 -0.83
CA GLY A 133 1.54 6.73 -0.89
C GLY A 133 2.42 7.59 0.00
N ALA A 134 3.13 7.02 0.98
CA ALA A 134 4.11 7.77 1.79
C ALA A 134 5.36 8.16 0.98
N TYR A 135 5.74 7.37 -0.02
CA TYR A 135 7.06 7.45 -0.66
C TYR A 135 7.04 7.86 -2.13
N MET A 136 5.90 7.67 -2.83
CA MET A 136 5.76 8.04 -4.24
C MET A 136 6.16 9.49 -4.54
N GLY A 137 5.77 10.43 -3.66
CA GLY A 137 6.11 11.84 -3.77
C GLY A 137 7.63 12.10 -3.70
N GLU A 138 8.30 11.52 -2.70
CA GLU A 138 9.74 11.69 -2.54
C GLU A 138 10.53 11.04 -3.68
N LEU A 139 10.12 9.86 -4.14
CA LEU A 139 10.72 9.23 -5.32
C LEU A 139 10.59 10.12 -6.56
N THR A 140 9.43 10.76 -6.75
CA THR A 140 9.22 11.72 -7.84
C THR A 140 10.15 12.91 -7.71
N ARG A 141 10.31 13.46 -6.51
CA ARG A 141 11.22 14.58 -6.21
C ARG A 141 12.66 14.23 -6.54
N LEU A 142 13.15 13.08 -6.09
CA LEU A 142 14.52 12.62 -6.33
C LEU A 142 14.81 12.45 -7.83
N ILE A 143 13.87 11.89 -8.60
CA ILE A 143 13.98 11.81 -10.06
C ILE A 143 13.99 13.21 -10.69
N ALA A 144 13.07 14.09 -10.26
CA ALA A 144 12.99 15.46 -10.77
C ALA A 144 14.27 16.27 -10.47
N MET A 145 14.89 16.09 -9.30
CA MET A 145 16.16 16.73 -8.94
C MET A 145 17.28 16.39 -9.94
N ASP A 146 17.32 15.17 -10.45
CA ASP A 146 18.29 14.79 -11.49
C ASP A 146 17.98 15.41 -12.85
N PHE A 147 16.70 15.56 -13.20
CA PHE A 147 16.29 16.27 -14.41
C PHE A 147 16.60 17.77 -14.33
N ILE A 148 16.47 18.37 -13.15
CA ILE A 148 16.89 19.75 -12.89
C ILE A 148 18.41 19.83 -13.05
N LYS A 149 19.21 18.99 -12.37
CA LYS A 149 20.68 19.02 -12.52
C LYS A 149 21.15 18.85 -13.97
N ALA A 150 20.39 18.13 -14.79
CA ALA A 150 20.67 17.95 -16.22
C ALA A 150 20.26 19.15 -17.10
N GLY A 151 19.64 20.19 -16.54
CA GLY A 151 19.14 21.36 -17.28
C GLY A 151 17.85 21.11 -18.07
N VAL A 152 17.20 19.96 -17.86
CA VAL A 152 16.00 19.54 -18.60
C VAL A 152 14.71 20.01 -17.95
N LEU A 153 14.73 20.22 -16.62
CA LEU A 153 13.62 20.75 -15.85
C LEU A 153 14.04 22.08 -15.19
N PHE A 154 13.16 23.08 -15.25
CA PHE A 154 13.36 24.42 -14.67
C PHE A 154 14.68 25.09 -15.11
N GLU A 155 15.12 24.82 -16.34
CA GLU A 155 16.37 25.35 -16.93
C GLU A 155 17.64 25.09 -16.09
N GLY A 156 17.62 24.11 -15.19
CA GLY A 156 18.73 23.83 -14.29
C GLY A 156 18.66 24.49 -12.92
N HIS A 157 17.65 25.33 -12.68
CA HIS A 157 17.48 26.04 -11.43
C HIS A 157 16.57 25.26 -10.48
N VAL A 158 17.10 24.80 -9.35
CA VAL A 158 16.30 24.16 -8.30
C VAL A 158 15.41 25.22 -7.64
N PRO A 159 14.07 25.07 -7.69
CA PRO A 159 13.17 25.98 -6.97
C PRO A 159 13.40 25.94 -5.47
N GLU A 160 13.24 27.07 -4.79
CA GLU A 160 13.38 27.13 -3.32
C GLU A 160 12.37 26.18 -2.66
N GLY A 161 12.82 25.44 -1.64
CA GLY A 161 12.04 24.40 -0.97
C GLY A 161 11.98 23.06 -1.69
N PHE A 162 12.08 23.01 -3.03
CA PHE A 162 12.00 21.74 -3.79
C PHE A 162 13.17 20.79 -3.50
N GLY A 163 14.33 21.34 -3.16
CA GLY A 163 15.51 20.57 -2.78
C GLY A 163 15.39 19.84 -1.44
N GLU A 164 14.43 20.22 -0.59
CA GLU A 164 14.25 19.64 0.74
C GLU A 164 13.60 18.25 0.64
N ALA A 165 14.05 17.31 1.48
CA ALA A 165 13.48 15.98 1.54
C ALA A 165 11.99 16.06 1.92
N TRP A 166 11.15 15.27 1.25
CA TRP A 166 9.70 15.20 1.44
C TRP A 166 8.92 16.46 1.05
N ALA A 167 9.55 17.45 0.41
CA ALA A 167 8.89 18.68 -0.04
C ALA A 167 7.85 18.46 -1.15
N PHE A 168 7.82 17.27 -1.77
CA PHE A 168 6.91 16.93 -2.85
C PHE A 168 5.98 15.79 -2.43
N PRO A 169 4.87 16.05 -1.71
CA PRO A 169 3.96 15.01 -1.25
C PRO A 169 3.19 14.36 -2.41
N THR A 170 2.71 13.13 -2.23
CA THR A 170 1.93 12.38 -3.24
C THR A 170 0.69 13.13 -3.73
N MET A 171 0.09 14.00 -2.90
CA MET A 171 -1.01 14.87 -3.34
C MET A 171 -0.61 15.81 -4.49
N TYR A 172 0.66 16.22 -4.57
CA TYR A 172 1.14 17.05 -5.67
C TYR A 172 1.20 16.28 -6.99
N MET A 173 1.59 15.01 -6.93
CA MET A 173 1.52 14.11 -8.07
C MET A 173 0.07 13.95 -8.56
N SER A 174 -0.88 13.77 -7.62
CA SER A 174 -2.31 13.66 -7.97
C SER A 174 -2.82 14.92 -8.69
N THR A 175 -2.44 16.11 -8.23
CA THR A 175 -2.81 17.37 -8.90
C THR A 175 -2.25 17.44 -10.32
N LEU A 176 -0.96 17.13 -10.51
CA LEU A 176 -0.31 17.14 -11.83
C LEU A 176 -0.89 16.11 -12.80
N GLU A 177 -1.28 14.94 -12.32
CA GLU A 177 -1.86 13.89 -13.17
C GLU A 177 -3.33 14.16 -13.52
N ASN A 178 -4.07 14.88 -12.67
CA ASN A 178 -5.47 15.26 -12.90
C ASN A 178 -5.63 16.54 -13.74
N ASP A 179 -4.59 17.35 -13.89
CA ASP A 179 -4.66 18.61 -14.63
C ASP A 179 -4.57 18.37 -16.14
N ASP A 180 -5.70 18.00 -16.73
CA ASP A 180 -5.89 17.70 -18.14
C ASP A 180 -6.28 18.92 -18.99
N LYS A 181 -6.35 20.10 -18.37
CA LYS A 181 -6.71 21.35 -19.04
C LYS A 181 -5.54 21.91 -19.84
N VAL A 182 -5.86 22.56 -20.97
CA VAL A 182 -4.88 23.17 -21.87
C VAL A 182 -4.02 24.25 -21.17
N ASP A 183 -4.59 24.94 -20.19
CA ASP A 183 -3.92 26.03 -19.46
C ASP A 183 -3.07 25.55 -18.28
N HIS A 184 -3.18 24.27 -17.89
CA HIS A 184 -2.50 23.66 -16.75
C HIS A 184 -2.51 24.53 -15.48
N LYS A 185 -3.64 25.22 -15.23
CA LYS A 185 -3.72 26.22 -14.16
C LYS A 185 -3.47 25.62 -12.78
N ALA A 186 -3.99 24.42 -12.52
CA ALA A 186 -3.83 23.76 -11.23
C ALA A 186 -2.37 23.35 -10.98
N SER A 187 -1.68 22.90 -12.03
CA SER A 187 -0.25 22.57 -11.99
C SER A 187 0.60 23.82 -11.75
N LEU A 188 0.30 24.92 -12.43
CA LEU A 188 0.99 26.20 -12.23
C LEU A 188 0.78 26.75 -10.81
N GLU A 189 -0.47 26.72 -10.32
CA GLU A 189 -0.80 27.14 -8.95
C GLU A 189 -0.08 26.26 -7.91
N LEU A 190 -0.03 24.94 -8.14
CA LEU A 190 0.73 24.04 -7.28
C LEU A 190 2.22 24.36 -7.27
N LEU A 191 2.82 24.58 -8.44
CA LEU A 191 4.25 24.86 -8.54
C LEU A 191 4.61 26.24 -7.97
N SER A 192 3.65 27.16 -7.85
CA SER A 192 3.85 28.44 -7.16
C SER A 192 4.11 28.32 -5.65
N ASN A 193 3.85 27.14 -5.05
CA ASN A 193 4.30 26.85 -3.68
C ASN A 193 5.82 26.75 -3.56
N PHE A 194 6.53 26.59 -4.68
CA PHE A 194 7.98 26.66 -4.76
C PHE A 194 8.42 27.99 -5.38
N ASN A 195 9.43 28.62 -4.80
CA ASN A 195 9.95 29.88 -5.34
C ASN A 195 10.85 29.58 -6.54
N CYS A 196 10.28 29.61 -7.74
CA CYS A 196 10.99 29.35 -8.98
C CYS A 196 11.66 30.63 -9.50
N VAL A 197 12.89 30.53 -10.02
CA VAL A 197 13.61 31.66 -10.64
C VAL A 197 12.82 32.23 -11.82
N ASN A 198 12.28 31.33 -12.65
CA ASN A 198 11.42 31.62 -13.79
C ASN A 198 10.08 30.89 -13.59
N THR A 199 9.00 31.44 -14.14
CA THR A 199 7.70 30.76 -14.14
C THR A 199 7.82 29.41 -14.84
N PRO A 200 7.40 28.29 -14.21
CA PRO A 200 7.40 26.98 -14.83
C PRO A 200 6.71 26.97 -16.19
N THR A 201 7.36 26.37 -17.19
CA THR A 201 6.82 26.26 -18.53
C THR A 201 5.84 25.09 -18.65
N LEU A 202 5.03 25.06 -19.71
CA LEU A 202 4.19 23.89 -20.03
C LEU A 202 5.04 22.63 -20.28
N ASN A 203 6.27 22.79 -20.75
CA ASN A 203 7.20 21.68 -20.92
C ASN A 203 7.68 21.14 -19.57
N ASP A 204 7.96 22.01 -18.59
CA ASP A 204 8.31 21.59 -17.24
C ASP A 204 7.18 20.78 -16.59
N ILE A 205 5.94 21.25 -16.73
CA ILE A 205 4.75 20.55 -16.26
C ILE A 205 4.64 19.18 -16.96
N ALA A 206 4.78 19.13 -18.28
CA ALA A 206 4.69 17.88 -19.03
C ALA A 206 5.75 16.85 -18.59
N ILE A 207 7.00 17.29 -18.37
CA ILE A 207 8.09 16.45 -17.89
C ILE A 207 7.80 15.96 -16.47
N LEU A 208 7.41 16.85 -15.55
CA LEU A 208 7.15 16.49 -14.16
C LEU A 208 5.95 15.54 -14.06
N THR A 209 4.86 15.80 -14.77
CA THR A 209 3.70 14.89 -14.89
C THR A 209 4.11 13.54 -15.48
N ARG A 210 5.07 13.50 -16.43
CA ARG A 210 5.59 12.24 -16.97
C ARG A 210 6.36 11.45 -15.91
N ILE A 211 7.15 12.10 -15.07
CA ILE A 211 7.83 11.47 -13.93
C ILE A 211 6.79 10.90 -12.96
N CYS A 212 5.76 11.67 -12.59
CA CYS A 212 4.67 11.20 -11.73
C CYS A 212 4.03 9.92 -12.28
N ARG A 213 3.71 9.91 -13.58
CA ARG A 213 3.11 8.75 -14.26
C ARG A 213 4.01 7.52 -14.25
N ILE A 214 5.33 7.70 -14.35
CA ILE A 214 6.29 6.58 -14.28
C ILE A 214 6.29 5.98 -12.88
N VAL A 215 6.39 6.82 -11.83
CA VAL A 215 6.38 6.37 -10.43
C VAL A 215 5.05 5.71 -10.07
N SER A 216 3.92 6.31 -10.44
CA SER A 216 2.58 5.78 -10.16
C SER A 216 2.28 4.48 -10.92
N THR A 217 2.79 4.34 -12.16
CA THR A 217 2.67 3.08 -12.91
C THR A 217 3.49 1.97 -12.26
N ARG A 218 4.74 2.25 -11.86
CA ARG A 218 5.55 1.28 -11.10
C ARG A 218 4.85 0.87 -9.80
N SER A 219 4.33 1.84 -9.06
CA SER A 219 3.61 1.62 -7.82
C SER A 219 2.42 0.67 -8.01
N ALA A 220 1.59 0.92 -9.03
CA ALA A 220 0.46 0.05 -9.38
C ALA A 220 0.89 -1.37 -9.79
N SER A 221 1.96 -1.50 -10.58
CA SER A 221 2.48 -2.81 -10.99
C SER A 221 2.95 -3.64 -9.79
N LEU A 222 3.65 -3.02 -8.83
CA LEU A 222 4.06 -3.71 -7.61
C LEU A 222 2.85 -4.08 -6.74
N ALA A 223 1.84 -3.22 -6.61
CA ALA A 223 0.60 -3.57 -5.91
C ALA A 223 -0.10 -4.77 -6.58
N ALA A 224 -0.13 -4.82 -7.91
CA ALA A 224 -0.66 -5.95 -8.65
C ALA A 224 0.16 -7.24 -8.43
N VAL A 225 1.50 -7.17 -8.37
CA VAL A 225 2.36 -8.32 -8.05
C VAL A 225 2.01 -8.93 -6.68
N SER A 226 1.67 -8.10 -5.69
CA SER A 226 1.18 -8.60 -4.39
C SER A 226 -0.12 -9.40 -4.54
N ILE A 227 -1.06 -8.90 -5.33
CA ILE A 227 -2.34 -9.59 -5.61
C ILE A 227 -2.09 -10.92 -6.34
N ILE A 228 -1.32 -10.88 -7.42
CA ILE A 228 -0.91 -12.04 -8.24
C ILE A 228 -0.30 -13.13 -7.35
N SER A 229 0.68 -12.76 -6.52
CA SER A 229 1.39 -13.71 -5.65
C SER A 229 0.43 -14.42 -4.70
N LEU A 230 -0.58 -13.73 -4.17
CA LEU A 230 -1.56 -14.31 -3.27
C LEU A 230 -2.65 -15.12 -3.98
N ILE A 231 -2.98 -14.78 -5.23
CA ILE A 231 -3.86 -15.59 -6.08
C ILE A 231 -3.19 -16.93 -6.39
N ASP A 232 -1.91 -16.89 -6.78
CA ASP A 232 -1.12 -18.06 -7.14
C ASP A 232 -0.85 -18.94 -5.92
N GLN A 233 -0.50 -18.35 -4.76
CA GLN A 233 -0.32 -19.07 -3.50
C GLN A 233 -1.57 -19.86 -3.10
N GLN A 234 -2.76 -19.26 -3.28
CA GLN A 234 -4.04 -19.89 -3.00
C GLN A 234 -4.54 -20.81 -4.12
N LYS A 235 -3.86 -20.82 -5.28
CA LYS A 235 -4.24 -21.57 -6.49
C LYS A 235 -5.68 -21.28 -6.96
N LEU A 236 -6.12 -20.02 -6.83
CA LEU A 236 -7.53 -19.67 -7.05
C LEU A 236 -7.97 -19.85 -8.51
N LEU A 237 -7.05 -19.66 -9.45
CA LEU A 237 -7.32 -19.83 -10.88
C LEU A 237 -7.31 -21.31 -11.32
N GLU A 238 -6.65 -22.20 -10.58
CA GLU A 238 -6.68 -23.65 -10.83
C GLU A 238 -7.98 -24.29 -10.34
N ALA A 239 -8.61 -23.70 -9.32
CA ALA A 239 -9.79 -24.24 -8.65
C ALA A 239 -11.11 -24.02 -9.42
N ASP A 240 -11.06 -23.66 -10.71
CA ASP A 240 -12.19 -23.30 -11.56
C ASP A 240 -13.13 -22.27 -10.92
N ARG A 241 -12.57 -21.33 -10.15
CA ARG A 241 -13.34 -20.22 -9.61
C ARG A 241 -13.56 -19.19 -10.70
N ASP A 242 -14.82 -18.82 -10.89
CA ASP A 242 -15.21 -17.81 -11.87
C ASP A 242 -15.18 -16.39 -11.34
N ASP A 243 -15.04 -16.20 -10.01
CA ASP A 243 -14.95 -14.89 -9.39
C ASP A 243 -13.96 -14.91 -8.21
N ILE A 244 -12.94 -14.05 -8.29
CA ILE A 244 -11.92 -13.81 -7.29
C ILE A 244 -12.01 -12.34 -6.91
N VAL A 245 -12.50 -12.04 -5.72
CA VAL A 245 -12.63 -10.66 -5.27
C VAL A 245 -11.45 -10.28 -4.39
N VAL A 246 -10.90 -9.10 -4.65
CA VAL A 246 -9.88 -8.43 -3.85
C VAL A 246 -10.53 -7.20 -3.22
N GLY A 247 -10.73 -7.23 -1.90
CA GLY A 247 -11.17 -6.08 -1.14
C GLY A 247 -10.01 -5.15 -0.86
N ILE A 248 -10.05 -3.94 -1.42
CA ILE A 248 -8.96 -2.96 -1.33
C ILE A 248 -9.43 -1.76 -0.50
N ASN A 249 -8.66 -1.40 0.51
CA ASN A 249 -8.89 -0.19 1.30
C ASN A 249 -7.63 0.69 1.25
N GLY A 250 -7.80 1.99 1.00
CA GLY A 250 -6.70 2.93 1.10
C GLY A 250 -6.72 4.06 0.09
N SER A 251 -6.26 5.23 0.55
CA SER A 251 -6.31 6.48 -0.20
C SER A 251 -5.51 6.45 -1.50
N THR A 252 -4.42 5.70 -1.57
CA THR A 252 -3.59 5.59 -2.78
C THR A 252 -4.34 4.86 -3.88
N TYR A 253 -5.05 3.76 -3.56
CA TYR A 253 -5.86 3.07 -4.56
C TYR A 253 -7.11 3.86 -4.95
N GLU A 254 -7.80 4.43 -3.96
CA GLU A 254 -9.12 5.04 -4.15
C GLU A 254 -9.06 6.43 -4.80
N PHE A 255 -8.11 7.27 -4.39
CA PHE A 255 -8.10 8.68 -4.77
C PHE A 255 -6.94 9.08 -5.70
N TYR A 256 -5.89 8.26 -5.81
CA TYR A 256 -4.81 8.58 -6.74
C TYR A 256 -5.29 8.40 -8.19
N PRO A 257 -5.06 9.39 -9.09
CA PRO A 257 -5.59 9.36 -10.45
C PRO A 257 -5.25 8.07 -11.19
N HIS A 258 -6.26 7.42 -11.77
CA HIS A 258 -6.13 6.21 -12.58
C HIS A 258 -5.43 5.02 -11.91
N MET A 259 -5.29 4.99 -10.58
CA MET A 259 -4.57 3.90 -9.89
C MET A 259 -5.27 2.55 -10.11
N ASN A 260 -6.59 2.51 -9.99
CA ASN A 260 -7.41 1.34 -10.31
C ASN A 260 -7.17 0.81 -11.73
N LEU A 261 -7.10 1.70 -12.73
CA LEU A 261 -6.84 1.34 -14.13
C LEU A 261 -5.43 0.78 -14.31
N ARG A 262 -4.43 1.34 -13.61
CA ARG A 262 -3.04 0.86 -13.67
C ARG A 262 -2.88 -0.51 -13.03
N VAL A 263 -3.50 -0.74 -11.86
CA VAL A 263 -3.47 -2.05 -11.21
C VAL A 263 -4.17 -3.08 -12.10
N ARG A 264 -5.36 -2.76 -12.64
CA ARG A 264 -6.06 -3.62 -13.60
C ARG A 264 -5.19 -3.95 -14.81
N ARG A 265 -4.53 -2.95 -15.41
CA ARG A 265 -3.65 -3.15 -16.55
C ARG A 265 -2.48 -4.08 -16.23
N ALA A 266 -1.88 -3.95 -15.04
CA ALA A 266 -0.79 -4.84 -14.63
C ALA A 266 -1.26 -6.30 -14.46
N LEU A 267 -2.49 -6.52 -13.96
CA LEU A 267 -3.10 -7.85 -13.93
C LEU A 267 -3.36 -8.40 -15.34
N ASP A 268 -3.85 -7.57 -16.25
CA ASP A 268 -4.08 -7.94 -17.65
C ASP A 268 -2.77 -8.29 -18.37
N GLU A 269 -1.68 -7.56 -18.10
CA GLU A 269 -0.35 -7.83 -18.65
C GLU A 269 0.22 -9.15 -18.12
N TRP A 270 -0.07 -9.51 -16.87
CA TRP A 270 0.44 -10.74 -16.26
C TRP A 270 -0.35 -11.99 -16.66
N TYR A 271 -1.68 -11.98 -16.52
CA TYR A 271 -2.54 -13.14 -16.75
C TYR A 271 -3.19 -13.18 -18.14
N GLY A 272 -3.20 -12.06 -18.87
CA GLY A 272 -4.05 -11.88 -20.04
C GLY A 272 -5.47 -11.45 -19.65
N LYS A 273 -6.14 -10.70 -20.54
CA LYS A 273 -7.46 -10.08 -20.27
C LYS A 273 -8.57 -11.07 -19.93
N GLU A 274 -8.54 -12.25 -20.53
CA GLU A 274 -9.55 -13.28 -20.29
C GLU A 274 -9.45 -13.80 -18.86
N THR A 275 -8.25 -14.23 -18.43
CA THR A 275 -8.03 -14.73 -17.08
C THR A 275 -8.15 -13.63 -16.03
N SER A 276 -7.61 -12.43 -16.28
CA SER A 276 -7.71 -11.31 -15.34
C SER A 276 -9.15 -10.81 -15.15
N SER A 277 -10.06 -11.07 -16.09
CA SER A 277 -11.49 -10.72 -15.97
C SER A 277 -12.20 -11.46 -14.84
N LYS A 278 -11.66 -12.61 -14.40
CA LYS A 278 -12.14 -13.34 -13.21
C LYS A 278 -11.73 -12.67 -11.89
N ILE A 279 -10.87 -11.65 -11.94
CA ILE A 279 -10.38 -10.94 -10.76
C ILE A 279 -11.14 -9.62 -10.65
N THR A 280 -11.90 -9.45 -9.57
CA THR A 280 -12.67 -8.24 -9.28
C THR A 280 -11.96 -7.43 -8.19
N LEU A 281 -11.65 -6.16 -8.47
CA LEU A 281 -11.04 -5.25 -7.51
C LEU A 281 -12.12 -4.33 -6.96
N GLU A 282 -12.43 -4.45 -5.67
CA GLU A 282 -13.52 -3.71 -5.04
C GLU A 282 -12.98 -2.84 -3.90
N VAL A 283 -13.51 -1.62 -3.79
CA VAL A 283 -13.17 -0.75 -2.66
C VAL A 283 -13.92 -1.24 -1.42
N ALA A 284 -13.19 -1.58 -0.38
CA ALA A 284 -13.69 -2.08 0.90
C ALA A 284 -13.65 -0.96 1.96
N SER A 285 -14.58 -0.01 1.84
CA SER A 285 -14.75 1.07 2.81
C SER A 285 -15.07 0.50 4.20
N GLU A 286 -14.53 1.11 5.27
CA GLU A 286 -14.73 0.69 6.67
C GLU A 286 -14.23 -0.71 7.07
N GLY A 287 -13.34 -1.31 6.26
CA GLY A 287 -12.85 -2.66 6.48
C GLY A 287 -12.33 -2.94 7.89
N GLY A 288 -11.54 -2.02 8.47
CA GLY A 288 -10.95 -2.20 9.80
C GLY A 288 -11.98 -2.26 10.95
N SER A 289 -12.98 -1.37 10.95
CA SER A 289 -13.97 -1.27 12.02
C SER A 289 -15.01 -2.39 11.95
N VAL A 290 -15.61 -2.60 10.78
CA VAL A 290 -16.61 -3.66 10.55
C VAL A 290 -15.97 -5.03 10.73
N GLY A 291 -14.79 -5.25 10.15
CA GLY A 291 -14.05 -6.50 10.27
C GLY A 291 -13.65 -6.79 11.73
N GLY A 292 -13.24 -5.77 12.47
CA GLY A 292 -12.96 -5.87 13.90
C GLY A 292 -14.19 -6.31 14.71
N ALA A 293 -15.36 -5.72 14.44
CA ALA A 293 -16.60 -6.10 15.11
C ALA A 293 -17.04 -7.54 14.78
N LEU A 294 -16.92 -7.95 13.51
CA LEU A 294 -17.23 -9.30 13.06
C LEU A 294 -16.30 -10.35 13.70
N ILE A 295 -14.99 -10.07 13.74
CA ILE A 295 -14.02 -10.97 14.40
C ILE A 295 -14.32 -11.03 15.90
N ALA A 296 -14.56 -9.88 16.55
CA ALA A 296 -14.90 -9.84 17.97
C ALA A 296 -16.16 -10.65 18.32
N MET A 297 -17.14 -10.71 17.41
CA MET A 297 -18.33 -11.55 17.55
C MET A 297 -18.01 -13.06 17.45
N LEU A 298 -17.02 -13.43 16.63
CA LEU A 298 -16.59 -14.83 16.45
C LEU A 298 -15.68 -15.32 17.60
N CYS A 299 -14.92 -14.41 18.21
CA CYS A 299 -14.05 -14.69 19.36
C CYS A 299 -14.86 -14.71 20.68
N LYS A 300 -14.95 -15.87 21.34
CA LYS A 300 -15.64 -16.03 22.64
C LYS A 300 -14.70 -15.74 23.83
#